data_AF-A0ABD5F2H8-F1
#
_entry.id   AF-A0ABD5F2H8-F1
#
_cell.length_a   1.000
_cell.length_b   1.000
_cell.length_c   1.000
_cell.angle_alpha   90.00
_cell.angle_beta   90.00
_cell.angle_gamma   90.00
#
_symmetry.space_group_name_H-M   'P 1'
#
loop_
_entity.id
_entity.type
_entity.pdbx_description
1 polymer ?
#
loop_
_entity_poly.entity_id
_entity_poly.type
_entity_poly.pdbx_seq_one_letter_code
_entity_poly.pdbx_strand_id
1 'polypeptide(L)'
;SEMSAQYNTYLKQYLVLYGNGANDVVMRTAPAPQGPWSPEQLIAPSSQIPGGIYAPYLHPWSTGKELYYNLSLWSAYNVMLMKTVLP
;
A
#
# COMPACT_ATOMS: atom_id res chain seq x y z
N SER A 1 -5.20 9.23 8.20
CA SER A 1 -4.66 8.08 7.47
C SER A 1 -5.51 7.90 6.24
N GLU A 2 -4.89 8.06 5.09
CA GLU A 2 -5.44 7.84 3.77
C GLU A 2 -5.24 6.36 3.42
N MET A 3 -6.25 5.77 2.78
CA MET A 3 -6.25 4.35 2.42
C MET A 3 -6.73 4.17 0.99
N SER A 4 -6.21 3.14 0.34
CA SER A 4 -6.72 2.65 -0.94
C SER A 4 -7.02 1.16 -0.81
N ALA A 5 -8.07 0.70 -1.48
CA ALA A 5 -8.47 -0.70 -1.49
C ALA A 5 -8.84 -1.13 -2.90
N GLN A 6 -8.46 -2.35 -3.27
CA GLN A 6 -8.82 -2.93 -4.56
C GLN A 6 -8.78 -4.46 -4.50
N TYR A 7 -9.48 -5.13 -5.43
CA TYR A 7 -9.34 -6.57 -5.59
C TYR A 7 -8.06 -6.91 -6.38
N ASN A 8 -7.27 -7.87 -5.89
CA ASN A 8 -6.08 -8.37 -6.57
C ASN A 8 -6.35 -9.74 -7.19
N THR A 9 -6.12 -9.84 -8.50
CA THR A 9 -6.39 -11.05 -9.29
C THR A 9 -5.40 -12.19 -9.06
N TYR A 10 -4.16 -11.88 -8.64
CA TYR A 10 -3.15 -12.90 -8.36
C TYR A 10 -3.40 -13.59 -7.01
N LEU A 11 -3.65 -12.83 -5.94
CA LEU A 11 -3.96 -13.37 -4.61
C LEU A 11 -5.43 -13.79 -4.46
N LYS A 12 -6.30 -13.38 -5.38
CA LYS A 12 -7.76 -13.55 -5.31
C LYS A 12 -8.37 -12.98 -4.02
N GLN A 13 -7.80 -11.88 -3.54
CA GLN A 13 -8.19 -11.21 -2.30
C GLN A 13 -8.29 -9.70 -2.51
N TYR A 14 -9.07 -9.04 -1.66
CA TYR A 14 -9.02 -7.60 -1.50
C TYR A 14 -7.72 -7.21 -0.82
N LEU A 15 -7.07 -6.18 -1.33
CA LEU A 15 -5.93 -5.51 -0.73
C LEU A 15 -6.40 -4.18 -0.15
N VAL A 16 -5.82 -3.81 0.98
CA VAL A 16 -5.84 -2.43 1.48
C VAL A 16 -4.42 -1.98 1.73
N LEU A 17 -4.07 -0.78 1.30
CA LEU A 17 -2.76 -0.15 1.45
C LEU A 17 -2.94 1.19 2.16
N TYR A 18 -2.19 1.42 3.24
CA TYR A 18 -2.30 2.62 4.08
C TYR A 18 -1.04 2.85 4.93
N GLY A 19 -0.94 4.03 5.55
CA GLY A 19 0.10 4.35 6.54
C GLY A 19 -0.33 3.97 7.97
N ASN A 20 0.48 3.21 8.69
CA ASN A 20 0.20 2.80 10.07
C ASN A 20 0.66 3.85 11.11
N GLY A 21 0.55 3.54 12.40
CA GLY A 21 0.94 4.44 13.50
C GLY A 21 2.44 4.79 13.56
N ALA A 22 3.30 3.98 12.95
CA ALA A 22 4.73 4.25 12.78
C ALA A 22 5.05 5.02 11.49
N ASN A 23 4.01 5.44 10.75
CA ASN A 23 4.08 6.03 9.42
C ASN A 23 4.65 5.08 8.35
N ASP A 24 4.68 3.77 8.61
CA ASP A 24 5.09 2.78 7.63
C ASP A 24 3.96 2.51 6.62
N VAL A 25 4.31 2.23 5.38
CA VAL A 25 3.35 1.72 4.39
C VAL A 25 3.14 0.24 4.67
N VAL A 26 1.89 -0.10 4.99
CA VAL A 26 1.47 -1.47 5.26
C VAL A 26 0.33 -1.90 4.35
N MET A 27 0.26 -3.20 4.12
CA MET A 27 -0.81 -3.85 3.37
C MET A 27 -1.52 -4.87 4.25
N ARG A 28 -2.83 -5.03 4.04
CA ARG A 28 -3.60 -6.18 4.54
C ARG A 28 -4.40 -6.80 3.41
N THR A 29 -4.76 -8.07 3.58
CA THR A 29 -5.59 -8.80 2.62
C THR A 29 -6.87 -9.31 3.26
N ALA A 30 -7.92 -9.50 2.46
CA ALA A 30 -9.18 -10.10 2.91
C ALA A 30 -9.91 -10.84 1.78
N PRO A 31 -10.70 -11.89 2.10
CA PRO A 31 -11.52 -12.58 1.11
C PRO A 31 -12.74 -11.75 0.65
N ALA A 32 -13.18 -10.77 1.44
CA ALA A 32 -14.29 -9.87 1.13
C ALA A 32 -13.94 -8.40 1.50
N PRO A 33 -14.60 -7.38 0.92
CA PRO A 33 -14.29 -5.97 1.18
C PRO A 33 -14.39 -5.57 2.66
N GLN A 34 -15.28 -6.23 3.41
CA GLN A 34 -15.51 -6.01 4.83
C GLN A 34 -14.60 -6.86 5.76
N GLY A 35 -13.72 -7.69 5.21
CA GLY A 35 -12.86 -8.58 5.98
C GLY A 35 -13.34 -10.05 6.02
N PRO A 36 -12.80 -10.88 6.94
CA PRO A 36 -11.81 -10.52 7.95
C PRO A 36 -10.47 -10.11 7.32
N TRP A 37 -9.87 -9.02 7.81
CA TRP A 37 -8.58 -8.53 7.34
C TRP A 37 -7.43 -9.26 8.01
N SER A 38 -6.38 -9.56 7.24
CA SER A 38 -5.13 -10.11 7.75
C SER A 38 -4.44 -9.15 8.75
N PRO A 39 -3.44 -9.65 9.49
CA PRO A 39 -2.45 -8.79 10.12
C PRO A 39 -1.74 -7.88 9.09
N GLU A 40 -1.10 -6.82 9.58
CA GLU A 40 -0.31 -5.92 8.74
C GLU A 40 0.89 -6.64 8.14
N GLN A 41 1.10 -6.41 6.84
CA GLN A 41 2.31 -6.76 6.14
C GLN A 41 3.06 -5.46 5.82
N LEU A 42 4.30 -5.34 6.28
CA LEU A 42 5.14 -4.18 5.99
C LEU A 42 5.51 -4.17 4.50
N ILE A 43 5.20 -3.07 3.81
CA ILE A 43 5.56 -2.86 2.40
C ILE A 43 6.76 -1.94 2.28
N ALA A 44 6.76 -0.81 2.99
CA ALA A 44 7.89 0.12 3.03
C ALA A 44 7.97 0.78 4.41
N PRO A 45 9.10 0.61 5.14
CA PRO A 45 9.30 1.35 6.38
C PRO A 45 9.56 2.82 6.10
N SER A 46 9.00 3.71 6.91
CA SER A 46 9.18 5.15 6.78
C SER A 46 10.65 5.59 6.85
N SER A 47 11.47 4.84 7.60
CA SER A 47 12.89 5.08 7.77
C SER A 47 13.71 4.94 6.48
N GLN A 48 13.23 4.17 5.50
CA GLN A 48 13.90 4.03 4.19
C GLN A 48 13.62 5.21 3.25
N ILE A 49 12.59 6.01 3.53
CA ILE A 49 12.16 7.13 2.67
C ILE A 49 12.04 8.38 3.55
N PRO A 50 13.18 8.99 3.92
CA PRO A 50 13.18 10.17 4.78
C PRO A 50 12.52 11.36 4.09
N GLY A 51 11.91 12.24 4.88
CA GLY A 51 11.17 13.39 4.37
C GLY A 51 9.64 13.27 4.49
N GLY A 52 9.18 12.17 5.10
CA GLY A 52 7.80 12.00 5.53
C GLY A 52 6.89 11.56 4.41
N ILE A 53 6.83 10.25 4.27
CA ILE A 53 5.92 9.58 3.35
C ILE A 53 4.48 9.70 3.85
N TYR A 54 3.54 9.83 2.92
CA TYR A 54 2.11 9.89 3.23
C TYR A 54 1.26 9.47 2.01
N ALA A 55 -0.01 9.17 2.27
CA ALA A 55 -1.03 8.86 1.26
C ALA A 55 -0.63 7.82 0.20
N PRO A 56 -0.32 6.57 0.58
CA PRO A 56 -0.12 5.51 -0.40
C PRO A 56 -1.43 5.21 -1.14
N TYR A 57 -1.37 5.10 -2.48
CA TYR A 57 -2.55 4.85 -3.31
C TYR A 57 -2.27 3.79 -4.37
N LEU A 58 -3.03 2.70 -4.35
CA LEU A 58 -2.92 1.59 -5.30
C LEU A 58 -3.20 2.06 -6.73
N HIS A 59 -2.32 1.69 -7.67
CA HIS A 59 -2.55 1.99 -9.07
C HIS A 59 -3.71 1.10 -9.59
N PRO A 60 -4.80 1.66 -10.17
CA PRO A 60 -6.02 0.92 -10.48
C PRO A 60 -5.85 -0.29 -11.40
N TRP A 61 -4.82 -0.28 -12.25
CA TRP A 61 -4.53 -1.37 -13.18
C TRP A 61 -3.57 -2.43 -12.62
N SER A 62 -3.05 -2.25 -11.40
CA SER A 62 -2.05 -3.14 -10.82
C SER A 62 -2.67 -4.28 -10.03
N THR A 63 -3.36 -5.21 -10.70
CA THR A 63 -4.07 -6.32 -10.04
C THR A 63 -3.29 -7.64 -10.03
N GLY A 64 -2.08 -7.67 -10.58
CA GLY A 64 -1.23 -8.86 -10.71
C GLY A 64 -0.32 -9.13 -9.49
N LYS A 65 0.71 -9.96 -9.70
CA LYS A 65 1.75 -10.23 -8.68
C LYS A 65 2.62 -9.02 -8.40
N GLU A 66 2.90 -8.21 -9.42
CA GLU A 66 3.55 -6.91 -9.25
C GLU A 66 2.50 -5.85 -8.90
N LEU A 67 2.77 -5.11 -7.82
CA LEU A 67 1.90 -4.07 -7.31
C LEU A 67 2.59 -2.71 -7.43
N TYR A 68 2.01 -1.84 -8.25
CA TYR A 68 2.39 -0.44 -8.38
C TYR A 68 1.44 0.42 -7.54
N TYR A 69 1.98 1.41 -6.86
CA TYR A 69 1.23 2.37 -6.05
C TYR A 69 1.98 3.69 -5.99
N ASN A 70 1.24 4.79 -5.84
CA ASN A 70 1.84 6.08 -5.59
C ASN A 70 2.14 6.25 -4.10
N LEU A 71 3.20 6.98 -3.78
CA LEU A 71 3.55 7.40 -2.44
C LEU A 71 3.99 8.86 -2.47
N SER A 72 3.36 9.70 -1.65
CA SER A 72 3.69 11.12 -1.60
C SER A 72 4.78 11.37 -0.55
N LEU A 73 5.65 12.34 -0.81
CA LEU A 73 6.72 12.77 0.08
C LEU A 73 6.53 14.25 0.43
N TRP A 74 6.27 14.56 1.70
CA TRP A 74 5.92 15.94 2.10
C TRP A 74 7.11 16.88 1.90
N SER A 75 8.32 16.47 2.28
CA SER A 75 9.49 17.37 2.33
C SER A 75 9.82 17.97 0.96
N ALA A 76 9.58 17.20 -0.10
CA ALA A 76 9.91 17.55 -1.47
C ALA A 76 8.67 17.88 -2.31
N TYR A 77 7.45 17.79 -1.75
CA TYR A 77 6.19 17.91 -2.50
C TYR A 77 6.19 17.05 -3.77
N ASN A 78 6.61 15.79 -3.63
CA ASN A 78 6.80 14.88 -4.75
C ASN A 78 5.91 13.65 -4.63
N VAL A 79 5.52 13.07 -5.77
CA VAL A 79 4.79 11.80 -5.86
C VAL A 79 5.67 10.77 -6.55
N MET A 80 5.93 9.67 -5.86
CA MET A 80 6.78 8.59 -6.34
C MET A 80 5.89 7.43 -6.80
N LEU A 81 6.21 6.85 -7.96
CA LEU A 81 5.67 5.55 -8.35
C LEU A 81 6.52 4.46 -7.70
N MET A 82 5.90 3.69 -6.82
CA MET A 82 6.52 2.59 -6.10
C MET A 82 6.12 1.26 -6.71
N LYS A 83 6.97 0.26 -6.54
CA LYS A 83 6.71 -1.13 -6.94
C LYS A 83 7.02 -2.08 -5.79
N THR A 84 6.16 -3.06 -5.56
CA THR A 84 6.44 -4.22 -4.72
C THR A 84 5.97 -5.51 -5.41
N VAL A 85 6.47 -6.66 -4.96
CA VAL A 85 6.10 -7.98 -5.48
C VAL A 85 5.40 -8.75 -4.37
N LEU A 86 4.17 -9.20 -4.63
CA LEU A 86 3.37 -9.98 -3.70
C LEU A 86 3.95 -11.40 -3.55
N PRO A 87 3.79 -12.05 -2.38
CA PRO A 87 4.31 -13.40 -2.14
C PRO A 87 3.88 -14.41 -3.22
#